data_AF-A0A972E655-F1
#
_entry.id   AF-A0A972E655-F1
#
_cell.length_a   1.000
_cell.length_b   1.000
_cell.length_c   1.000
_cell.angle_alpha   90.00
_cell.angle_beta   90.00
_cell.angle_gamma   90.00
#
_symmetry.space_group_name_H-M   'P 1'
#
loop_
_entity.id
_entity.type
_entity.pdbx_description
1 polymer ?
#
loop_
_entity_poly.entity_id
_entity_poly.type
_entity_poly.pdbx_seq_one_letter_code
_entity_poly.pdbx_strand_id
1 'polypeptide(L)'
;MAKKKLQITIFEIVWYILCAVVCAWGLTYSVLGLVAKYADTGIFEKFDDKIKELFGLNLYFWGLIIMALAASAAVLVLLIYGNKFDRVSEREQRRSARLGALKKESAVVDVQPAIVVAPVEESKTPKVTVVEVAPTTDSQVTEDQKAE
;
A
#
# COMPACT_ATOMS: atom_id res chain seq x y z
N MET A 1 17.13 2.03 -15.64
CA MET A 1 16.58 1.71 -14.31
C MET A 1 15.29 2.48 -14.10
N ALA A 2 14.14 1.81 -14.09
CA ALA A 2 12.87 2.50 -13.84
C ALA A 2 12.79 2.89 -12.36
N LYS A 3 12.64 4.19 -12.06
CA LYS A 3 12.42 4.67 -10.70
C LYS A 3 11.05 4.17 -10.22
N LYS A 4 11.02 3.23 -9.29
CA LYS A 4 9.80 2.75 -8.64
C LYS A 4 9.23 3.92 -7.83
N LYS A 5 8.12 4.51 -8.30
CA LYS A 5 7.44 5.58 -7.55
C LYS A 5 6.79 4.94 -6.33
N LEU A 6 7.19 5.33 -5.12
CA LEU A 6 6.46 4.99 -3.91
C LEU A 6 5.06 5.60 -4.03
N GLN A 7 4.04 4.74 -4.05
CA GLN A 7 2.65 5.19 -3.98
C GLN A 7 2.34 5.54 -2.53
N ILE A 8 2.70 6.77 -2.14
CA ILE A 8 2.29 7.32 -0.84
C ILE A 8 0.79 7.57 -0.92
N THR A 9 0.05 7.06 0.06
CA THR A 9 -1.41 7.24 0.10
C THR A 9 -1.71 8.66 0.61
N ILE A 10 -2.67 9.37 0.00
CA ILE A 10 -3.06 10.74 0.41
C ILE A 10 -3.38 10.81 1.91
N PHE A 11 -4.03 9.78 2.45
CA PHE A 11 -4.30 9.66 3.88
C PHE A 11 -3.04 9.68 4.76
N GLU A 12 -1.94 9.09 4.32
CA GLU A 12 -0.67 9.08 5.04
C GLU A 12 -0.09 10.50 5.14
N ILE A 13 -0.15 11.25 4.03
CA ILE A 13 0.29 12.65 3.97
C ILE A 13 -0.52 13.50 4.94
N VAL A 14 -1.85 13.34 4.98
CA VAL A 14 -2.72 14.09 5.90
C VAL A 14 -2.33 13.82 7.36
N TRP A 15 -2.06 12.57 7.73
CA TRP A 15 -1.62 12.24 9.09
C TRP A 15 -0.28 12.85 9.45
N TYR A 16 0.69 12.86 8.54
CA TYR A 16 1.98 13.52 8.79
C TYR A 16 1.82 15.03 8.92
N ILE A 17 0.98 15.67 8.10
CA ILE A 17 0.71 17.11 8.22
C ILE A 17 0.10 17.41 9.59
N LEU A 18 -0.88 16.63 10.04
CA LEU A 18 -1.48 16.78 11.37
C LEU A 18 -0.43 16.59 12.47
N CYS A 19 0.41 15.55 12.40
CA CYS A 19 1.48 15.35 13.39
C CYS A 19 2.48 16.51 13.39
N ALA A 20 2.83 17.04 12.22
CA ALA A 20 3.74 18.18 12.09
C ALA A 20 3.15 19.46 12.71
N VAL A 21 1.85 19.73 12.50
CA VAL A 21 1.16 20.88 13.10
C VAL A 21 1.11 20.74 14.63
N VAL A 22 0.76 19.56 15.14
CA VAL A 22 0.74 19.30 16.59
C VAL A 22 2.14 19.38 17.19
N CYS A 23 3.16 18.87 16.50
CA CYS A 23 4.55 18.98 16.94
C CYS A 23 5.02 20.45 16.97
N ALA A 24 4.68 21.23 15.95
CA ALA A 24 4.94 22.68 15.93
C ALA A 24 4.23 23.41 17.07
N TRP A 25 3.00 23.01 17.41
CA TRP A 25 2.28 23.54 18.56
C TRP A 25 2.93 23.14 19.90
N GLY A 26 3.44 21.92 20.03
CA GLY A 26 4.24 21.51 21.19
C GLY A 26 5.53 22.33 21.32
N LEU A 27 6.20 22.57 20.19
CA LEU A 27 7.42 23.36 20.11
C LEU A 27 7.20 24.80 20.58
N THR A 28 6.09 25.46 20.20
CA THR A 28 5.80 26.83 20.65
C THR A 28 5.65 26.89 22.16
N TYR A 29 5.00 25.92 22.81
CA TYR A 29 4.94 25.84 24.28
C TYR A 29 6.30 25.63 24.91
N SER A 30 7.14 24.77 24.34
CA SER A 30 8.51 24.58 24.83
C SER A 30 9.32 25.87 24.74
N VAL A 31 9.22 26.62 23.63
CA VAL A 31 9.91 27.90 23.46
C VAL A 31 9.36 28.94 24.45
N LEU A 32 8.04 29.07 24.59
CA LEU A 32 7.41 29.97 25.56
C LEU A 32 7.83 29.66 26.99
N GLY A 33 7.87 28.39 27.38
CA GLY A 33 8.35 27.98 28.69
C GLY A 33 9.83 28.26 28.90
N LEU A 34 10.64 28.15 27.85
CA LEU A 34 12.07 28.52 27.91
C LEU A 34 12.24 30.03 28.06
N VAL A 35 11.49 30.82 27.28
CA VAL A 35 11.49 32.28 27.37
C VAL A 35 11.00 32.72 28.74
N ALA A 36 9.93 32.13 29.29
CA ALA A 36 9.46 32.44 30.64
C ALA A 36 10.54 32.21 31.72
N LYS A 37 11.40 31.21 31.52
CA LYS A 37 12.47 30.86 32.47
C LYS A 37 13.71 31.76 32.37
N TYR A 38 14.05 32.24 31.16
CA TYR A 38 15.32 32.94 30.90
C TYR A 38 15.18 34.40 30.48
N ALA A 39 14.01 34.81 29.99
CA ALA A 39 13.73 36.21 29.68
C ALA A 39 13.06 36.83 30.91
N ASP A 40 13.73 37.82 31.50
CA ASP A 40 13.27 38.62 32.63
C ASP A 40 12.11 39.56 32.22
N THR A 41 11.03 38.94 31.76
CA THR A 41 9.84 39.56 31.23
C THR A 41 8.70 39.04 32.08
N GLY A 42 8.45 39.69 33.22
CA GLY A 42 7.53 39.26 34.28
C GLY A 42 6.06 39.03 33.88
N ILE A 43 5.71 39.14 32.59
CA ILE A 43 4.43 38.69 32.03
C ILE A 43 4.42 37.18 31.83
N PHE A 44 5.51 36.60 31.32
CA PHE A 44 5.59 35.17 31.01
C PHE A 44 5.78 34.31 32.26
N GLU A 45 6.48 34.82 33.26
CA GLU A 45 6.68 34.16 34.55
C GLU A 45 5.34 33.93 35.27
N LYS A 46 4.48 34.97 35.33
CA LYS A 46 3.12 34.86 35.90
C LYS A 46 2.24 33.86 35.16
N PHE A 47 2.47 33.66 33.85
CA PHE A 47 1.73 32.69 33.06
C PHE A 47 2.22 31.26 33.35
N ASP A 48 3.55 31.05 33.42
CA ASP A 48 4.13 29.76 33.78
C ASP A 48 3.74 29.34 35.20
N ASP A 49 3.73 30.26 36.16
CA ASP A 49 3.30 30.01 37.55
C ASP A 49 1.85 29.54 37.62
N LYS A 50 0.94 30.17 36.87
CA LYS A 50 -0.46 29.72 36.80
C LYS A 50 -0.60 28.33 36.22
N ILE A 51 0.13 28.03 35.13
CA ILE A 51 0.11 26.71 34.51
C ILE A 51 0.66 25.66 35.47
N LYS A 52 1.74 25.99 36.18
CA LYS A 52 2.37 25.13 37.19
C LYS A 52 1.47 24.90 38.39
N GLU A 53 0.72 25.90 38.84
CA GLU A 53 -0.27 25.75 39.91
C GLU A 53 -1.44 24.84 39.49
N LEU A 54 -1.91 24.98 38.25
CA LEU A 54 -3.01 24.17 37.70
C LEU A 54 -2.63 22.71 37.43
N PHE A 55 -1.45 22.47 36.87
CA PHE A 55 -1.06 21.15 36.34
C PHE A 55 0.15 20.52 37.03
N GLY A 56 0.78 21.20 37.99
CA GLY A 56 1.95 20.71 38.73
C GLY A 56 3.26 20.66 37.92
N LEU A 57 3.23 21.04 36.64
CA LEU A 57 4.39 21.03 35.74
C LEU A 57 4.54 22.36 35.01
N ASN A 58 5.79 22.78 34.79
CA ASN A 58 6.10 23.97 34.01
C ASN A 58 5.65 23.81 32.55
N LEU A 59 5.33 24.92 31.89
CA LEU A 59 4.88 24.97 30.50
C LEU A 59 5.87 24.31 29.53
N TYR A 60 7.17 24.44 29.83
CA TYR A 60 8.23 23.78 29.06
C TYR A 60 8.04 22.26 28.98
N PHE A 61 7.75 21.61 30.11
CA PHE A 61 7.57 20.16 30.17
C PHE A 61 6.30 19.73 29.44
N TRP A 62 5.24 20.53 29.50
CA TRP A 62 4.03 20.29 28.73
C TRP A 62 4.28 20.32 27.22
N GLY A 63 5.03 21.32 26.72
CA GLY A 63 5.46 21.34 25.32
C GLY A 63 6.27 20.09 24.94
N LEU A 64 7.14 19.64 25.84
CA LEU A 64 7.97 18.44 25.63
C LEU A 64 7.12 17.16 25.59
N ILE A 65 6.12 17.02 26.48
CA ILE A 65 5.18 15.90 26.48
C ILE A 65 4.37 15.87 25.19
N ILE A 66 3.84 17.02 24.74
CA ILE A 66 3.07 17.12 23.49
C ILE A 66 3.95 16.73 22.30
N MET A 67 5.20 17.19 22.25
CA MET A 67 6.14 16.79 21.19
C MET A 67 6.45 15.30 21.22
N ALA A 68 6.67 14.71 22.40
CA ALA A 68 6.91 13.27 22.53
C ALA A 68 5.70 12.44 22.06
N LEU A 69 4.48 12.86 22.40
CA LEU A 69 3.25 12.25 21.92
C LEU A 69 3.08 12.39 20.40
N ALA A 70 3.36 13.57 19.83
CA ALA A 70 3.30 13.78 18.39
C ALA A 70 4.35 12.92 17.64
N ALA A 71 5.57 12.85 18.16
CA ALA A 71 6.64 12.04 17.57
C ALA A 71 6.31 10.54 17.63
N SER A 72 5.85 10.04 18.78
CA SER A 72 5.42 8.65 18.92
C SER A 72 4.24 8.30 18.02
N ALA A 73 3.25 9.18 17.89
CA ALA A 73 2.15 9.01 16.95
C ALA A 73 2.65 8.94 15.49
N ALA A 74 3.57 9.82 15.10
CA ALA A 74 4.18 9.80 13.76
C ALA A 74 4.92 8.49 13.48
N VAL A 75 5.66 7.97 14.47
CA VAL A 75 6.34 6.66 14.38
C VAL A 75 5.34 5.51 14.25
N LEU A 76 4.23 5.53 15.00
CA LEU A 76 3.17 4.53 14.90
C LEU A 76 2.50 4.54 13.53
N VAL A 77 2.20 5.72 12.98
CA VAL A 77 1.67 5.88 11.63
C VAL A 77 2.64 5.27 10.63
N LEU A 78 3.93 5.61 10.71
CA LEU A 78 4.97 5.06 9.83
C LEU A 78 5.07 3.54 9.92
N LEU A 79 5.01 2.96 11.12
CA LEU A 79 5.03 1.50 11.33
C LEU A 79 3.82 0.80 10.70
N ILE A 80 2.62 1.36 10.86
CA ILE A 80 1.39 0.78 10.33
C ILE A 80 1.40 0.83 8.80
N TYR A 81 1.77 1.97 8.20
CA TYR A 81 1.76 2.13 6.75
C TYR A 81 2.96 1.45 6.08
N GLY A 82 4.13 1.45 6.71
CA GLY A 82 5.32 0.71 6.25
C GLY A 82 5.04 -0.79 6.12
N ASN A 83 4.47 -1.40 7.17
CA ASN A 83 4.09 -2.82 7.13
C ASN A 83 3.04 -3.14 6.05
N LYS A 84 2.09 -2.22 5.79
CA LYS A 84 1.11 -2.39 4.71
C LYS A 84 1.78 -2.31 3.34
N PHE A 85 2.66 -1.34 3.14
CA PHE A 85 3.37 -1.15 1.88
C PHE A 85 4.28 -2.33 1.56
N ASP A 86 5.01 -2.85 2.55
CA ASP A 86 5.88 -4.02 2.35
C ASP A 86 5.10 -5.24 1.85
N ARG A 87 3.95 -5.54 2.49
CA ARG A 87 3.07 -6.64 2.08
C ARG A 87 2.51 -6.47 0.68
N VAL A 88 2.10 -5.25 0.30
CA VAL A 88 1.61 -4.97 -1.05
C VAL A 88 2.74 -5.11 -2.07
N SER A 89 3.90 -4.55 -1.76
CA SER A 89 5.07 -4.58 -2.64
C SER A 89 5.55 -6.01 -2.91
N GLU A 90 5.47 -6.90 -1.91
CA GLU A 90 5.84 -8.31 -2.06
C GLU A 90 4.85 -9.04 -2.98
N ARG A 91 3.54 -8.81 -2.81
CA ARG A 91 2.50 -9.37 -3.69
C ARG A 91 2.65 -8.89 -5.13
N GLU A 92 2.93 -7.61 -5.34
CA GLU A 92 3.19 -7.04 -6.66
C GLU A 92 4.46 -7.60 -7.30
N GLN A 93 5.54 -7.74 -6.51
CA GLN A 93 6.77 -8.36 -6.98
C GLN A 93 6.53 -9.80 -7.44
N ARG A 94 5.82 -10.62 -6.65
CA ARG A 94 5.46 -11.99 -7.03
C ARG A 94 4.60 -12.04 -8.31
N ARG A 95 3.64 -11.12 -8.47
CA ARG A 95 2.81 -11.01 -9.69
C ARG A 95 3.64 -10.60 -10.91
N SER A 96 4.52 -9.61 -10.76
CA SER A 96 5.40 -9.14 -11.83
C SER A 96 6.43 -10.19 -12.24
N ALA A 97 6.92 -11.02 -11.30
CA ALA A 97 7.83 -12.12 -11.60
C ALA A 97 7.16 -13.21 -12.44
N ARG A 98 5.91 -13.57 -12.15
CA ARG A 98 5.13 -14.53 -12.95
C ARG A 98 4.86 -14.02 -14.36
N LEU A 99 4.47 -12.75 -14.49
CA LEU A 99 4.26 -12.12 -15.80
C LEU A 99 5.58 -11.97 -16.58
N GLY A 100 6.68 -11.67 -15.89
CA GLY A 100 8.02 -11.60 -16.50
C GLY A 100 8.52 -12.96 -17.00
N ALA A 101 8.22 -14.05 -16.28
CA ALA A 101 8.53 -15.41 -16.73
C ALA A 101 7.74 -15.77 -18.00
N LEU A 102 6.42 -15.52 -18.01
CA LEU A 102 5.57 -15.75 -19.19
C LEU A 102 5.99 -14.91 -20.41
N LYS A 103 6.48 -13.68 -20.19
CA LYS A 103 6.99 -12.81 -21.27
C LYS A 103 8.35 -13.27 -21.82
N LYS A 104 9.18 -13.91 -20.99
CA LYS A 104 10.43 -14.54 -21.45
C LYS A 104 10.16 -15.83 -22.22
N GLU A 105 9.16 -16.60 -21.81
CA GLU A 105 8.80 -17.87 -22.46
C GLU A 105 8.13 -17.65 -23.83
N SER A 106 7.25 -16.64 -23.94
CA SER A 106 6.65 -16.23 -25.22
C SER A 106 7.61 -15.54 -26.19
N ALA A 107 8.77 -15.07 -25.73
CA ALA A 107 9.82 -14.52 -26.61
C ALA A 107 10.76 -15.61 -27.19
N VAL A 108 10.67 -16.86 -26.71
CA VAL A 108 11.49 -17.99 -27.17
C VAL A 108 10.72 -18.91 -28.14
N VAL A 109 9.42 -18.67 -28.35
CA VAL A 109 8.72 -19.26 -29.49
C VAL A 109 9.06 -18.43 -30.73
N ASP A 110 10.29 -18.62 -31.21
CA ASP A 110 10.69 -18.28 -32.55
C ASP A 110 9.80 -19.11 -33.48
N VAL A 111 8.82 -18.44 -34.08
CA VAL A 111 7.94 -19.03 -35.08
C VAL A 111 8.85 -19.40 -36.24
N GLN A 112 9.32 -20.65 -36.27
CA GLN A 112 9.93 -21.18 -37.48
C GLN A 112 8.92 -20.99 -38.60
N PRO A 113 9.26 -20.27 -39.68
CA PRO A 113 8.35 -20.12 -40.80
C PRO A 113 8.09 -21.52 -41.35
N ALA A 114 6.82 -21.94 -41.29
CA ALA A 114 6.36 -23.13 -41.97
C ALA A 114 6.83 -23.05 -43.43
N ILE A 115 7.77 -23.92 -43.80
CA ILE A 115 8.19 -24.08 -45.17
C ILE A 115 6.93 -24.47 -45.95
N VAL A 116 6.46 -23.54 -46.76
CA VAL A 116 5.38 -23.73 -47.72
C VAL A 116 5.87 -24.78 -48.71
N VAL A 117 5.51 -26.04 -48.48
CA VAL A 117 5.61 -27.09 -49.50
C VAL A 117 4.52 -26.79 -50.51
N ALA A 118 4.94 -26.36 -51.70
CA ALA A 118 4.07 -26.12 -52.84
C ALA A 118 3.19 -27.36 -53.16
N PRO A 119 1.97 -27.16 -53.69
CA PRO A 119 1.06 -28.26 -53.98
C PRO A 119 1.59 -29.06 -55.17
N VAL A 120 1.93 -30.32 -54.95
CA VAL A 120 2.05 -31.29 -56.03
C VAL A 120 0.65 -31.86 -56.26
N GLU A 121 0.02 -31.43 -57.34
CA GLU A 121 -1.11 -32.13 -57.93
C GLU A 121 -0.66 -33.54 -58.34
N GLU A 122 -1.35 -34.59 -57.88
CA GLU A 122 -2.00 -35.54 -58.79
C GLU A 122 -2.81 -36.63 -58.06
N SER A 123 -4.05 -36.78 -58.52
CA SER A 123 -4.70 -38.07 -58.84
C SER A 123 -5.30 -38.95 -57.72
N LYS A 124 -6.64 -39.08 -57.85
CA LYS A 124 -7.55 -40.22 -57.54
C LYS A 124 -8.24 -40.26 -56.16
N THR A 125 -9.50 -39.83 -56.19
CA THR A 125 -10.62 -40.45 -55.42
C THR A 125 -10.78 -41.94 -55.80
N PRO A 126 -11.47 -42.82 -55.04
CA PRO A 126 -12.63 -42.51 -54.19
C PRO A 126 -12.84 -43.34 -52.89
N LYS A 127 -13.95 -42.98 -52.21
CA LYS A 127 -14.85 -43.79 -51.36
C LYS A 127 -14.64 -43.86 -49.83
N VAL A 128 -15.73 -43.40 -49.16
CA VAL A 128 -16.46 -44.09 -48.06
C VAL A 128 -15.80 -43.92 -46.68
N THR A 129 -16.44 -43.46 -45.60
CA THR A 129 -17.83 -43.59 -45.15
C THR A 129 -18.16 -42.45 -44.18
N VAL A 130 -19.42 -42.03 -44.20
CA VAL A 130 -20.10 -41.27 -43.14
C VAL A 130 -20.18 -42.14 -41.87
N VAL A 131 -19.78 -41.62 -40.71
CA VAL A 131 -20.42 -41.97 -39.43
C VAL A 131 -20.64 -40.69 -38.65
N GLU A 132 -21.83 -40.17 -38.85
CA GLU A 132 -22.61 -39.37 -37.92
C GLU A 132 -22.85 -40.18 -36.63
N VAL A 133 -22.50 -39.64 -35.46
CA VAL A 133 -23.29 -39.85 -34.23
C VAL A 133 -23.25 -38.56 -33.41
N ALA A 134 -24.46 -38.07 -33.18
CA ALA A 134 -24.83 -36.85 -32.47
C ALA A 134 -24.69 -37.01 -30.93
N PRO A 135 -24.99 -35.96 -30.15
CA PRO A 135 -24.64 -35.82 -28.74
C PRO A 135 -25.65 -36.52 -27.82
N THR A 136 -25.19 -37.07 -26.70
CA THR A 136 -26.06 -37.48 -25.60
C THR A 136 -26.07 -36.42 -24.50
N THR A 137 -27.17 -35.68 -24.49
CA THR A 137 -27.78 -35.00 -23.36
C THR A 137 -28.15 -36.01 -22.27
N ASP A 138 -27.94 -35.68 -20.99
CA ASP A 138 -28.92 -35.90 -19.92
C ASP A 138 -28.48 -35.13 -18.67
N SER A 139 -29.23 -34.12 -18.24
CA SER A 139 -30.40 -34.21 -17.33
C SER A 139 -29.93 -34.48 -15.89
N GLN A 140 -29.81 -33.42 -15.09
CA GLN A 140 -30.75 -33.03 -14.01
C GLN A 140 -30.61 -33.82 -12.71
N VAL A 141 -30.70 -33.07 -11.60
CA VAL A 141 -31.48 -33.29 -10.37
C VAL A 141 -30.66 -32.78 -9.17
N THR A 142 -30.95 -31.58 -8.62
CA THR A 142 -31.93 -31.22 -7.57
C THR A 142 -31.65 -31.82 -6.18
N GLU A 143 -32.04 -31.01 -5.20
CA GLU A 143 -32.23 -31.24 -3.76
C GLU A 143 -31.06 -30.91 -2.83
N ASP A 144 -31.11 -29.83 -2.06
CA ASP A 144 -32.02 -29.49 -0.93
C ASP A 144 -31.41 -30.00 0.38
N GLN A 145 -31.18 -29.09 1.34
CA GLN A 145 -31.50 -29.25 2.77
C GLN A 145 -30.88 -28.14 3.63
N LYS A 146 -31.81 -27.27 4.07
CA LYS A 146 -31.93 -26.68 5.40
C LYS A 146 -31.48 -27.62 6.55
N ALA A 147 -30.72 -27.05 7.48
CA ALA A 147 -30.73 -27.27 8.95
C ALA A 147 -29.61 -26.36 9.49
N GLU A 148 -29.71 -25.57 10.55
CA GLU A 148 -30.64 -25.43 11.66
C GLU A 148 -30.36 -24.05 12.29
#